data_AF-A0AB34HR07-F1
#
_entry.id   AF-A0AB34HR07-F1
#
_cell.length_a   1.000
_cell.length_b   1.000
_cell.length_c   1.000
_cell.angle_alpha   90.00
_cell.angle_beta   90.00
_cell.angle_gamma   90.00
#
_symmetry.space_group_name_H-M   'P 1'
#
loop_
_entity.id
_entity.type
_entity.pdbx_description
1 polymer ?
#
loop_
_entity_poly.entity_id
_entity_poly.type
_entity_poly.pdbx_seq_one_letter_code
_entity_poly.pdbx_strand_id
1 'polypeptide(L)'
;MAIGIAVDILGCTGTLEDRAATLNRIIQVAVELKDSMGDLYSFSAIMKALEMPQITRLEKTWTALRHQYTQTAILYEKQLKPFSKILHEGRESTCVPPNNISVPLLMPLVTLMEREAVTFEGIDMWEKNDESCEIMLNHLAAARLMAEAADSYRMNAERILAGKSWFW
;
A
#
# COMPACT_ATOMS: atom_id res chain seq x y z
N MET A 1 -4.31 -10.70 -1.53
CA MET A 1 -5.03 -9.44 -1.81
C MET A 1 -4.60 -8.77 -3.12
N ALA A 2 -3.32 -8.43 -3.31
CA ALA A 2 -2.84 -7.74 -4.52
C ALA A 2 -3.30 -8.37 -5.85
N ILE A 3 -3.20 -9.71 -5.98
CA ILE A 3 -3.69 -10.44 -7.16
C ILE A 3 -5.19 -10.20 -7.38
N GLY A 4 -6.01 -10.21 -6.33
CA GLY A 4 -7.46 -9.96 -6.45
C GLY A 4 -7.77 -8.57 -6.99
N ILE A 5 -7.01 -7.55 -6.59
CA ILE A 5 -7.14 -6.18 -7.10
C ILE A 5 -6.73 -6.11 -8.58
N ALA A 6 -5.63 -6.77 -8.94
CA ALA A 6 -5.21 -6.84 -10.35
C ALA A 6 -6.25 -7.58 -11.21
N VAL A 7 -6.83 -8.67 -10.69
CA VAL A 7 -7.92 -9.40 -11.34
C VAL A 7 -9.17 -8.54 -11.49
N ASP A 8 -9.51 -7.69 -10.53
CA ASP A 8 -10.64 -6.76 -10.65
C ASP A 8 -10.43 -5.78 -11.83
N ILE A 9 -9.24 -5.19 -11.95
CA ILE A 9 -8.90 -4.28 -13.06
C ILE A 9 -8.86 -5.01 -14.41
N LEU A 10 -8.23 -6.18 -14.47
CA LEU A 10 -8.06 -6.96 -15.72
C LEU A 10 -9.36 -7.66 -16.14
N GLY A 11 -10.17 -8.04 -15.17
CA GLY A 11 -11.46 -8.70 -15.33
C GLY A 11 -12.61 -7.74 -15.63
N CYS A 12 -12.38 -6.42 -15.61
CA CYS A 12 -13.31 -5.42 -16.13
C CYS A 12 -13.51 -5.63 -17.65
N THR A 13 -14.49 -6.47 -18.01
CA THR A 13 -14.93 -6.73 -19.40
C THR A 13 -15.92 -5.68 -19.94
N GLY A 14 -16.18 -4.62 -19.17
CA GLY A 14 -16.97 -3.45 -19.59
C GLY A 14 -16.19 -2.54 -20.55
N THR A 15 -16.51 -1.25 -20.54
CA THR A 15 -15.84 -0.28 -21.41
C THR A 15 -14.46 0.15 -20.87
N LEU A 16 -13.72 0.93 -21.68
CA LEU A 16 -12.46 1.54 -21.22
C LEU A 16 -12.71 2.49 -20.05
N GLU A 17 -13.82 3.22 -20.08
CA GLU A 17 -14.29 4.15 -19.07
C GLU A 17 -14.63 3.42 -17.76
N ASP A 18 -15.34 2.28 -17.83
CA ASP A 18 -15.64 1.47 -16.64
C ASP A 18 -14.36 0.98 -15.95
N ARG A 19 -13.37 0.54 -16.74
CA ARG A 19 -12.08 0.11 -16.20
C ARG A 19 -11.28 1.28 -15.62
N ALA A 20 -11.33 2.48 -16.23
CA ALA A 20 -10.71 3.68 -15.68
C ALA A 20 -11.38 4.14 -14.38
N ALA A 21 -12.71 4.04 -14.29
CA ALA A 21 -13.47 4.32 -13.08
C ALA A 21 -13.15 3.32 -11.95
N THR A 22 -12.97 2.04 -12.29
CA THR A 22 -12.53 0.99 -11.34
C THR A 22 -11.13 1.30 -10.81
N LEU A 23 -10.18 1.64 -11.70
CA LEU A 23 -8.84 2.08 -11.31
C LEU A 23 -8.87 3.32 -10.41
N ASN A 24 -9.72 4.31 -10.72
CA ASN A 24 -9.93 5.49 -9.89
C ASN A 24 -10.40 5.10 -8.47
N ARG A 25 -11.40 4.21 -8.35
CA ARG A 25 -11.91 3.75 -7.05
C ARG A 25 -10.83 3.03 -6.24
N ILE A 26 -10.03 2.17 -6.88
CA ILE A 26 -8.94 1.46 -6.21
C ILE A 26 -7.91 2.45 -5.63
N ILE A 27 -7.55 3.49 -6.38
CA ILE A 27 -6.64 4.54 -5.88
C ILE A 27 -7.28 5.31 -4.71
N GLN A 28 -8.58 5.63 -4.79
CA GLN A 28 -9.29 6.29 -3.68
C GLN A 28 -9.34 5.42 -2.43
N VAL A 29 -9.51 4.10 -2.56
CA VAL A 29 -9.40 3.17 -1.43
C VAL A 29 -8.00 3.19 -0.85
N ALA A 30 -6.94 3.27 -1.66
CA ALA A 30 -5.58 3.42 -1.15
C ALA A 30 -5.39 4.71 -0.34
N VAL A 31 -6.01 5.82 -0.75
CA VAL A 31 -6.02 7.07 0.03
C VAL A 31 -6.69 6.85 1.38
N GLU A 32 -7.89 6.27 1.41
CA GLU A 32 -8.60 6.03 2.66
C GLU A 32 -7.85 5.08 3.60
N LEU A 33 -7.20 4.05 3.06
CA LEU A 33 -6.36 3.15 3.85
C LEU A 33 -5.17 3.89 4.48
N LYS A 34 -4.52 4.78 3.72
CA LYS A 34 -3.38 5.56 4.19
C LYS A 34 -3.78 6.64 5.19
N ASP A 35 -4.73 7.50 4.82
CA ASP A 35 -5.00 8.77 5.51
C ASP A 35 -6.08 8.64 6.60
N SER A 36 -7.06 7.77 6.39
CA SER A 36 -8.20 7.62 7.32
C SER A 36 -8.06 6.41 8.25
N MET A 37 -7.58 5.29 7.71
CA MET A 37 -7.51 4.02 8.47
C MET A 37 -6.14 3.78 9.10
N GLY A 38 -5.07 4.29 8.47
CA GLY A 38 -3.70 3.93 8.85
C GLY A 38 -3.40 2.44 8.69
N ASP A 39 -4.00 1.79 7.69
CA ASP A 39 -3.73 0.39 7.35
C ASP A 39 -2.70 0.32 6.22
N LEU A 40 -1.42 0.32 6.63
CA LEU A 40 -0.28 0.33 5.73
C LEU A 40 -0.06 -1.04 5.06
N TYR A 41 -0.47 -2.12 5.72
CA TYR A 41 -0.44 -3.46 5.14
C TYR A 41 -1.34 -3.53 3.92
N SER A 42 -2.61 -3.15 4.06
CA SER A 42 -3.56 -3.19 2.94
C SER A 42 -3.26 -2.17 1.86
N PHE A 43 -2.82 -0.97 2.27
CA PHE A 43 -2.32 0.06 1.35
C PHE A 43 -1.20 -0.49 0.44
N SER A 44 -0.18 -1.15 1.02
CA SER A 44 0.95 -1.72 0.27
C SER A 44 0.51 -2.77 -0.75
N ALA A 45 -0.53 -3.55 -0.44
CA ALA A 45 -1.06 -4.55 -1.34
C ALA A 45 -1.81 -3.93 -2.53
N ILE A 46 -2.47 -2.78 -2.36
CA ILE A 46 -3.00 -1.99 -3.49
C ILE A 46 -1.86 -1.45 -4.34
N MET A 47 -0.86 -0.80 -3.72
CA MET A 47 0.28 -0.25 -4.45
C MET A 47 1.01 -1.34 -5.26
N LYS A 48 1.24 -2.51 -4.65
CA LYS A 48 1.81 -3.68 -5.35
C LYS A 48 0.98 -4.10 -6.55
N ALA A 49 -0.35 -4.12 -6.45
CA ALA A 49 -1.22 -4.46 -7.58
C ALA A 49 -1.11 -3.44 -8.71
N LEU A 50 -1.04 -2.13 -8.40
CA LEU A 50 -0.94 -1.06 -9.39
C LEU A 50 0.43 -1.02 -10.09
N GLU A 51 1.46 -1.58 -9.46
CA GLU A 51 2.83 -1.67 -10.00
C GLU A 51 3.09 -2.95 -10.81
N MET A 52 2.17 -3.93 -10.77
CA MET A 52 2.28 -5.15 -11.56
C MET A 52 2.44 -4.85 -13.06
N PRO A 53 3.39 -5.49 -13.77
CA PRO A 53 3.61 -5.29 -15.22
C PRO A 53 2.33 -5.44 -16.06
N GLN A 54 1.44 -6.34 -15.63
CA GLN A 54 0.17 -6.62 -16.28
C GLN A 54 -0.81 -5.44 -16.19
N ILE A 55 -0.69 -4.61 -15.14
CA ILE A 55 -1.50 -3.42 -14.87
C ILE A 55 -0.83 -2.16 -15.43
N THR A 56 0.47 -1.98 -15.21
CA THR A 56 1.21 -0.80 -15.68
C THR A 56 1.20 -0.68 -17.20
N ARG A 57 1.24 -1.80 -17.93
CA ARG A 57 1.16 -1.83 -19.40
C ARG A 57 -0.18 -1.38 -20.00
N LEU A 58 -1.22 -1.15 -19.19
CA LEU A 58 -2.56 -0.77 -19.67
C LEU A 58 -2.64 0.72 -20.05
N GLU A 59 -1.83 1.16 -21.01
CA GLU A 59 -1.63 2.57 -21.36
C GLU A 59 -2.93 3.33 -21.66
N LYS A 60 -3.86 2.69 -22.39
CA LYS A 60 -5.17 3.30 -22.68
C LYS A 60 -5.97 3.58 -21.42
N THR A 61 -5.93 2.67 -20.44
CA THR A 61 -6.64 2.81 -19.16
C THR A 61 -6.02 3.92 -18.32
N TRP A 62 -4.68 3.94 -18.20
CA TRP A 62 -3.97 5.01 -17.49
C TRP A 62 -4.17 6.38 -18.13
N THR A 63 -4.23 6.45 -19.46
CA THR A 63 -4.55 7.68 -20.18
C THR A 63 -5.97 8.14 -19.91
N ALA A 64 -6.95 7.23 -19.95
CA ALA A 64 -8.34 7.54 -19.59
C ALA A 64 -8.45 8.05 -18.14
N LEU A 65 -7.76 7.42 -17.18
CA LEU A 65 -7.68 7.89 -15.80
C LEU A 65 -7.13 9.32 -15.71
N ARG A 66 -6.02 9.63 -16.41
CA ARG A 66 -5.41 10.98 -16.38
C ARG A 66 -6.34 12.06 -16.93
N HIS A 67 -7.15 11.74 -17.94
CA HIS A 67 -8.08 12.69 -18.54
C HIS A 67 -9.39 12.84 -17.74
N GLN A 68 -9.94 11.75 -17.22
CA GLN A 68 -11.25 11.74 -16.55
C GLN A 68 -11.16 11.98 -15.04
N TYR A 69 -10.07 11.53 -14.42
CA TYR A 69 -9.83 11.57 -12.97
C TYR A 69 -8.45 12.16 -12.66
N THR A 70 -8.14 13.33 -13.23
CA THR A 70 -6.81 13.95 -13.19
C THR A 70 -6.26 14.10 -11.77
N GLN A 71 -7.09 14.53 -10.81
CA GLN A 71 -6.66 14.69 -9.42
C GLN A 71 -6.25 13.35 -8.78
N THR A 72 -7.01 12.29 -9.02
CA THR A 72 -6.68 10.94 -8.55
C THR A 72 -5.37 10.45 -9.17
N ALA A 73 -5.16 10.69 -10.47
CA ALA A 73 -3.92 10.32 -11.15
C ALA A 73 -2.70 11.09 -10.59
N ILE A 74 -2.84 12.39 -10.33
CA ILE A 74 -1.79 13.21 -9.70
C ILE A 74 -1.49 12.69 -8.30
N LEU A 75 -2.53 12.41 -7.50
CA LEU A 75 -2.38 11.91 -6.14
C LEU A 75 -1.61 10.58 -6.11
N TYR A 76 -1.94 9.65 -7.01
CA TYR A 76 -1.23 8.38 -7.13
C TYR A 76 0.25 8.57 -7.44
N GLU A 77 0.57 9.36 -8.47
CA GLU A 77 1.94 9.56 -8.94
C GLU A 77 2.81 10.41 -8.00
N LYS A 78 2.22 11.44 -7.39
CA LYS A 78 2.98 12.46 -6.63
C LYS A 78 2.94 12.25 -5.13
N GLN A 79 2.00 11.46 -4.60
CA GLN A 79 1.88 11.23 -3.17
C GLN A 79 1.99 9.75 -2.82
N LEU A 80 1.16 8.90 -3.42
CA LEU A 80 1.12 7.48 -3.01
C LEU A 80 2.38 6.71 -3.40
N LYS A 81 2.90 6.89 -4.62
CA LYS A 81 4.15 6.24 -5.05
C LYS A 81 5.36 6.65 -4.20
N PRO A 82 5.66 7.96 -4.00
CA PRO A 82 6.74 8.36 -3.11
C PRO A 82 6.58 7.84 -1.68
N PHE A 83 5.35 7.87 -1.15
CA PHE A 83 5.07 7.33 0.18
C PHE A 83 5.30 5.82 0.26
N SER A 84 4.82 5.05 -0.73
CA SER A 84 5.07 3.61 -0.84
C SER A 84 6.56 3.31 -0.83
N LYS A 85 7.37 4.07 -1.58
CA LYS A 85 8.83 3.92 -1.59
C LYS A 85 9.43 4.11 -0.19
N ILE A 86 9.05 5.17 0.52
CA ILE A 86 9.53 5.44 1.89
C ILE A 86 9.16 4.30 2.86
N LEU A 87 7.94 3.75 2.74
CA LEU A 87 7.53 2.60 3.55
C LEU A 87 8.41 1.36 3.29
N HIS A 88 8.72 1.09 2.02
CA HIS A 88 9.56 -0.07 1.65
C HIS A 88 11.02 0.08 2.13
N GLU A 89 11.51 1.31 2.31
CA GLU A 89 12.81 1.63 2.90
C GLU A 89 12.85 1.51 4.45
N GLY A 90 11.71 1.23 5.10
CA GLY A 90 11.59 1.14 6.56
C GLY A 90 11.64 2.50 7.25
N ARG A 91 11.26 3.57 6.55
CA ARG A 91 11.35 4.95 7.01
C ARG A 91 9.98 5.53 7.38
N GLU A 92 9.00 4.69 7.70
CA GLU A 92 7.63 5.12 8.01
C GLU A 92 7.55 6.08 9.22
N SER A 93 8.45 5.93 10.18
CA SER A 93 8.56 6.79 11.37
C SER A 93 8.90 8.25 11.04
N THR A 94 9.47 8.50 9.86
CA THR A 94 9.84 9.85 9.39
C THR A 94 8.66 10.59 8.73
N CYS A 95 7.63 9.87 8.30
CA CYS A 95 6.57 10.41 7.46
C CYS A 95 5.15 10.23 8.04
N VAL A 96 4.97 9.37 9.05
CA VAL A 96 3.67 9.12 9.69
C VAL A 96 3.78 9.25 11.21
N PRO A 97 2.91 10.06 11.85
CA PRO A 97 2.81 10.07 13.31
C PRO A 97 2.39 8.70 13.84
N PRO A 98 3.02 8.16 14.90
CA PRO A 98 2.74 6.81 15.40
C PRO A 98 1.27 6.60 15.83
N ASN A 99 0.59 7.65 16.28
CA ASN A 99 -0.82 7.59 16.70
C ASN A 99 -1.84 7.48 15.55
N ASN A 100 -1.39 7.49 14.29
CA ASN A 100 -2.28 7.45 13.13
C ASN A 100 -2.27 6.09 12.42
N ILE A 101 -1.48 5.12 12.90
CA ILE A 101 -1.34 3.80 12.28
C ILE A 101 -2.19 2.78 13.04
N SER A 102 -3.02 2.03 12.33
CA SER A 102 -3.81 0.91 12.89
C SER A 102 -3.20 -0.44 12.54
N VAL A 103 -2.60 -0.54 11.34
CA VAL A 103 -1.90 -1.74 10.88
C VAL A 103 -0.58 -1.30 10.24
N PRO A 104 0.58 -1.61 10.84
CA PRO A 104 1.87 -1.27 10.29
C PRO A 104 2.18 -2.08 9.02
N LEU A 105 3.22 -1.69 8.28
CA LEU A 105 3.66 -2.46 7.12
C LEU A 105 4.35 -3.75 7.59
N LEU A 106 3.73 -4.90 7.37
CA LEU A 106 4.24 -6.19 7.86
C LEU A 106 5.09 -6.95 6.83
N MET A 107 4.84 -6.76 5.54
CA MET A 107 5.39 -7.63 4.49
C MET A 107 6.92 -7.67 4.43
N PRO A 108 7.67 -6.54 4.51
CA PRO A 108 9.13 -6.57 4.52
C PRO A 108 9.69 -7.38 5.69
N LEU A 109 9.17 -7.16 6.90
CA LEU A 109 9.58 -7.92 8.09
C LEU A 109 9.28 -9.41 7.94
N VAL A 110 8.05 -9.78 7.58
CA VAL A 110 7.63 -11.18 7.46
C VAL A 110 8.46 -11.91 6.40
N THR A 111 8.67 -11.29 5.24
CA THR A 111 9.49 -11.89 4.17
C THR A 111 10.97 -11.98 4.52
N LEU A 112 11.49 -11.08 5.36
CA LEU A 112 12.85 -11.16 5.88
C LEU A 112 13.02 -12.32 6.89
N MET A 113 12.02 -12.56 7.73
CA MET A 113 12.07 -13.63 8.75
C MET A 113 11.79 -15.02 8.16
N GLU A 114 10.91 -15.09 7.16
CA GLU A 114 10.51 -16.34 6.48
C GLU A 114 11.42 -16.60 5.27
N ARG A 115 12.50 -17.36 5.47
CA ARG A 115 13.52 -17.67 4.44
C ARG A 115 12.97 -18.30 3.14
N GLU A 116 11.80 -18.92 3.18
CA GLU A 116 11.14 -19.55 2.02
C GLU A 116 9.83 -18.82 1.62
N ALA A 117 9.70 -17.53 1.95
CA ALA A 117 8.49 -16.78 1.62
C ALA A 117 8.24 -16.70 0.10
N VAL A 118 7.27 -17.48 -0.38
CA VAL A 118 6.80 -17.41 -1.77
C VAL A 118 5.86 -16.21 -1.92
N THR A 119 6.35 -15.14 -2.52
CA THR A 119 5.53 -13.98 -2.88
C THR A 119 5.33 -13.90 -4.39
N PHE A 120 4.15 -13.42 -4.81
CA PHE A 120 3.84 -13.19 -6.22
C PHE A 120 4.79 -12.12 -6.79
N GLU A 121 5.42 -12.44 -7.93
CA GLU A 121 6.54 -11.68 -8.53
C GLU A 121 7.61 -11.37 -7.48
N GLY A 122 8.37 -12.42 -7.12
CA GLY A 122 9.44 -12.41 -6.11
C GLY A 122 10.12 -11.07 -6.04
N ILE A 123 9.76 -10.29 -5.03
CA ILE A 123 10.33 -8.97 -4.89
C ILE A 123 11.72 -9.23 -4.33
N ASP A 124 12.75 -9.06 -5.16
CA ASP A 124 14.16 -9.07 -4.78
C ASP A 124 14.49 -7.85 -3.89
N MET A 125 13.70 -7.65 -2.83
CA MET A 125 13.77 -6.51 -1.89
C MET A 125 15.15 -6.40 -1.25
N TRP A 126 15.83 -7.54 -1.09
CA TRP A 126 16.99 -7.68 -0.22
C TRP A 126 18.30 -7.97 -0.97
N GLU A 127 18.24 -8.27 -2.28
CA GLU A 127 19.39 -8.85 -2.99
C GLU A 127 20.10 -7.87 -3.94
N LYS A 128 19.53 -6.67 -4.18
CA LYS A 128 19.92 -5.84 -5.34
C LYS A 128 20.38 -4.40 -5.03
N ASN A 129 20.54 -4.01 -3.76
CA ASN A 129 20.86 -2.62 -3.42
C ASN A 129 21.99 -2.48 -2.40
N ASP A 130 22.87 -1.50 -2.59
CA ASP A 130 23.99 -1.17 -1.68
C ASP A 130 23.49 -0.78 -0.27
N GLU A 131 22.23 -0.33 -0.18
CA GLU A 131 21.56 0.06 1.08
C GLU A 131 20.78 -1.10 1.75
N SER A 132 20.87 -2.33 1.23
CA SER A 132 20.09 -3.48 1.71
C SER A 132 20.20 -3.72 3.23
N CYS A 133 21.41 -3.65 3.81
CA CYS A 133 21.61 -3.81 5.25
C CYS A 133 20.96 -2.70 6.08
N GLU A 134 20.98 -1.45 5.61
CA GLU A 134 20.34 -0.32 6.30
C GLU A 134 18.83 -0.51 6.31
N ILE A 135 18.25 -0.85 5.16
CA ILE A 135 16.81 -1.08 5.02
C ILE A 135 16.39 -2.27 5.92
N MET A 136 17.15 -3.36 5.93
CA MET A 136 16.90 -4.50 6.83
C MET A 136 16.91 -4.08 8.30
N LEU A 137 17.91 -3.30 8.72
CA LEU A 137 18.01 -2.82 10.09
C LEU A 137 16.83 -1.90 10.45
N ASN A 138 16.40 -1.03 9.53
CA ASN A 138 15.24 -0.16 9.72
C ASN A 138 13.98 -0.99 10.02
N HIS A 139 13.69 -2.01 9.21
CA HIS A 139 12.52 -2.88 9.41
C HIS A 139 12.61 -3.68 10.71
N LEU A 140 13.78 -4.21 11.09
CA LEU A 140 13.97 -4.92 12.35
C LEU A 140 13.84 -4.00 13.57
N ALA A 141 14.37 -2.78 13.49
CA ALA A 141 14.25 -1.79 14.55
C ALA A 141 12.80 -1.33 14.73
N ALA A 142 12.08 -1.09 13.62
CA ALA A 142 10.66 -0.78 13.63
C ALA A 142 9.85 -1.94 14.23
N ALA A 143 10.15 -3.19 13.87
CA ALA A 143 9.47 -4.37 14.42
C ALA A 143 9.60 -4.48 15.95
N ARG A 144 10.77 -4.16 16.50
CA ARG A 144 10.97 -4.13 17.95
C ARG A 144 10.07 -3.09 18.62
N LEU A 145 10.02 -1.87 18.07
CA LEU A 145 9.15 -0.80 18.57
C LEU A 145 7.67 -1.17 18.43
N MET A 146 7.29 -1.81 17.33
CA MET A 146 5.93 -2.31 17.10
C MET A 146 5.51 -3.32 18.17
N ALA A 147 6.40 -4.24 18.55
CA ALA A 147 6.12 -5.23 19.59
C ALA A 147 5.95 -4.57 20.97
N GLU A 148 6.79 -3.58 21.29
CA GLU A 148 6.69 -2.81 22.53
C GLU A 148 5.42 -1.93 22.59
N ALA A 149 4.95 -1.45 21.43
CA ALA A 149 3.81 -0.53 21.32
C ALA A 149 2.52 -1.19 20.77
N ALA A 150 2.41 -2.51 20.80
CA ALA A 150 1.33 -3.27 20.12
C ALA A 150 -0.10 -2.78 20.46
N ASP A 151 -0.34 -2.47 21.74
CA ASP A 151 -1.64 -1.97 22.22
C ASP A 151 -2.04 -0.63 21.58
N SER A 152 -1.08 0.20 21.19
CA SER A 152 -1.36 1.50 20.55
C SER A 152 -2.06 1.34 19.19
N TYR A 153 -1.63 0.36 18.38
CA TYR A 153 -2.26 0.06 17.10
C TYR A 153 -3.70 -0.44 17.28
N ARG A 154 -3.93 -1.31 18.29
CA ARG A 154 -5.26 -1.80 18.64
C ARG A 154 -6.18 -0.66 19.06
N MET A 155 -5.75 0.18 20.01
CA MET A 155 -6.53 1.33 20.47
C MET A 155 -6.84 2.31 19.32
N ASN A 156 -5.90 2.53 18.41
CA ASN A 156 -6.13 3.38 17.26
C ASN A 156 -7.18 2.80 16.30
N ALA A 157 -7.11 1.50 16.02
CA ALA A 157 -8.09 0.80 15.20
C ALA A 157 -9.50 0.87 15.82
N GLU A 158 -9.63 0.58 17.12
CA GLU A 158 -10.88 0.66 17.87
C GLU A 158 -11.49 2.07 17.79
N ARG A 159 -10.67 3.10 17.99
CA ARG A 159 -11.09 4.52 17.89
C ARG A 159 -11.62 4.86 16.50
N ILE A 160 -10.92 4.46 15.45
CA ILE A 160 -11.31 4.75 14.06
C ILE A 160 -12.62 4.03 13.70
N LEU A 161 -12.77 2.77 14.10
CA LEU A 161 -13.96 1.97 13.81
C LEU A 161 -15.18 2.43 14.62
N ALA A 162 -15.01 2.82 15.89
CA ALA A 162 -16.09 3.37 16.71
C ALA A 162 -16.66 4.66 16.14
N GLY A 163 -15.81 5.54 15.57
CA GLY A 163 -16.24 6.77 14.91
C GLY A 163 -17.06 6.54 13.63
N LYS A 164 -16.94 5.37 13.01
CA LYS A 164 -17.66 5.00 11.77
C LYS A 164 -18.96 4.23 12.01
N SER A 165 -19.21 3.77 13.24
CA SER A 165 -20.44 3.04 13.61
C SER A 165 -21.71 3.90 13.60
N TRP A 166 -21.60 5.23 13.51
CA TRP A 166 -22.74 6.16 13.58
C TRP A 166 -23.31 6.58 12.22
N PHE A 167 -22.74 6.07 11.12
CA PHE A 167 -23.10 6.45 9.74
C PHE A 167 -23.90 5.37 8.97
N TRP A 168 -24.44 4.38 9.67
CA TRP A 168 -25.37 3.39 9.12
C TRP A 168 -26.71 3.46 9.85
#